data_AF-A0A3B1BF37-F1
#
_entry.id   AF-A0A3B1BF37-F1
#
_cell.length_a   1.000
_cell.length_b   1.000
_cell.length_c   1.000
_cell.angle_alpha   90.00
_cell.angle_beta   90.00
_cell.angle_gamma   90.00
#
_symmetry.space_group_name_H-M   'P 1'
#
loop_
_entity.id
_entity.type
_entity.pdbx_description
1 polymer ?
#
loop_
_entity_poly.entity_id
_entity_poly.type
_entity_poly.pdbx_seq_one_letter_code
_entity_poly.pdbx_strand_id
1 'polypeptide(L)'
;MTNMNDTNLLIGLLDPGYSGGHGFDNLHFRTDIEGTTVTDLTLTDLGTAISYFDDNVLDYGLWKDLISTDNVLDITFYFDLTEQHLGEGFNTNFIVGASVVPVPAAVWLFGSGLIGLISLAKRKKA
;
A
#
# COMPACT_ATOMS: atom_id res chain seq x y z
N MET A 1 -2.39 -15.22 15.92
CA MET A 1 -1.40 -14.17 15.58
C MET A 1 -1.00 -14.42 14.14
N THR A 2 -1.42 -13.55 13.23
CA THR A 2 -1.08 -13.63 11.81
C THR A 2 0.44 -13.46 11.66
N ASN A 3 1.09 -14.28 10.82
CA ASN A 3 2.52 -14.15 10.57
C ASN A 3 2.78 -12.86 9.77
N MET A 4 3.20 -11.79 10.45
CA MET A 4 3.47 -10.50 9.79
C MET A 4 4.57 -10.60 8.73
N ASN A 5 5.40 -11.65 8.74
CA ASN A 5 6.46 -11.87 7.75
C ASN A 5 5.97 -12.08 6.32
N ASP A 6 4.72 -12.50 6.14
CA ASP A 6 4.10 -12.76 4.82
C ASP A 6 2.92 -11.81 4.57
N THR A 7 2.94 -10.63 5.20
CA THR A 7 1.84 -9.66 5.16
C THR A 7 2.31 -8.35 4.57
N ASN A 8 1.60 -7.82 3.57
CA ASN A 8 1.88 -6.51 3.01
C ASN A 8 1.31 -5.41 3.91
N LEU A 9 2.04 -4.30 4.03
CA LEU A 9 1.54 -3.06 4.60
C LEU A 9 0.74 -2.30 3.54
N LEU A 10 -0.55 -2.07 3.85
CA LEU A 10 -1.46 -1.34 2.99
C LEU A 10 -1.93 -0.06 3.66
N ILE A 11 -2.12 0.99 2.88
CA ILE A 11 -2.77 2.22 3.32
C ILE A 11 -3.93 2.51 2.37
N GLY A 12 -5.15 2.43 2.88
CA GLY A 12 -6.35 2.85 2.16
C GLY A 12 -6.55 4.35 2.30
N LEU A 13 -6.79 5.01 1.18
CA LEU A 13 -7.20 6.40 1.05
C LEU A 13 -8.71 6.39 0.81
N LEU A 14 -9.45 7.10 1.65
CA LEU A 14 -10.92 6.99 1.69
C LEU A 14 -11.58 8.36 1.78
N ASP A 15 -12.79 8.42 1.23
CA ASP A 15 -13.77 9.48 1.43
C ASP A 15 -13.18 10.91 1.31
N PRO A 16 -12.61 11.30 0.16
CA PRO A 16 -12.13 12.66 -0.02
C PRO A 16 -13.30 13.64 0.04
N GLY A 17 -13.15 14.64 0.90
CA GLY A 17 -14.06 15.77 1.03
C GLY A 17 -13.37 17.07 0.66
N TYR A 18 -14.17 18.05 0.24
CA TYR A 18 -13.70 19.40 -0.01
C TYR A 18 -14.79 20.41 0.35
N SER A 19 -14.37 21.64 0.64
CA SER A 19 -15.25 22.78 0.84
C SER A 19 -14.94 23.85 -0.18
N GLY A 20 -15.97 24.65 -0.50
CA GLY A 20 -15.88 25.72 -1.49
C GLY A 20 -15.84 25.22 -2.93
N GLY A 21 -15.45 26.10 -3.86
CA GLY A 21 -15.45 25.81 -5.31
C GLY A 21 -14.07 25.42 -5.86
N HIS A 22 -13.01 25.71 -5.12
CA HIS A 22 -11.62 25.58 -5.54
C HIS A 22 -10.89 24.46 -4.78
N GLY A 23 -11.21 24.25 -3.49
CA GLY A 23 -10.63 23.25 -2.62
C GLY A 23 -9.23 23.63 -2.09
N PHE A 24 -8.24 23.73 -2.98
CA PHE A 24 -6.85 24.09 -2.64
C PHE A 24 -6.10 24.65 -3.84
N ASP A 25 -5.04 25.43 -3.60
CA ASP A 25 -4.06 25.81 -4.64
C ASP A 25 -3.00 24.72 -4.83
N ASN A 26 -2.51 24.16 -3.73
CA ASN A 26 -1.55 23.07 -3.73
C ASN A 26 -1.77 22.13 -2.55
N LEU A 27 -1.80 20.82 -2.82
CA LEU A 27 -1.85 19.77 -1.83
C LEU A 27 -0.60 18.89 -1.97
N HIS A 28 0.23 18.85 -0.93
CA HIS A 28 1.38 17.95 -0.84
C HIS A 28 1.04 16.80 0.11
N PHE A 29 1.06 15.59 -0.43
CA PHE A 29 0.86 14.37 0.32
C PHE A 29 2.14 13.55 0.30
N ARG A 30 2.63 13.25 1.49
CA ARG A 30 3.82 12.42 1.67
C ARG A 30 3.60 11.40 2.77
N THR A 31 4.10 10.19 2.53
CA THR A 31 4.14 9.12 3.52
C THR A 31 5.59 8.73 3.76
N ASP A 32 5.98 8.71 5.03
CA ASP A 32 7.23 8.14 5.48
C ASP A 32 6.97 6.86 6.29
N ILE A 33 7.82 5.85 6.08
CA ILE A 33 7.87 4.61 6.85
C ILE A 33 9.28 4.49 7.42
N GLU A 34 9.42 4.32 8.74
CA GLU A 34 10.72 4.31 9.43
C GLU A 34 11.61 5.51 9.07
N GLY A 35 10.98 6.69 8.91
CA GLY A 35 11.64 7.92 8.49
C GLY A 35 12.11 7.95 7.02
N THR A 36 11.82 6.91 6.24
CA THR A 36 12.10 6.85 4.79
C THR A 36 10.86 7.22 3.99
N THR A 37 11.00 8.17 3.07
CA THR A 37 9.91 8.57 2.18
C THR A 37 9.59 7.49 1.17
N VAL A 38 8.34 7.01 1.22
CA VAL A 38 7.83 5.94 0.35
C VAL A 38 6.77 6.43 -0.62
N THR A 39 6.17 7.60 -0.37
CA THR A 39 5.29 8.29 -1.31
C THR A 39 5.48 9.79 -1.11
N ASP A 40 5.59 10.51 -2.22
CA ASP A 40 5.73 11.97 -2.24
C ASP A 40 5.04 12.49 -3.51
N LEU A 41 3.92 13.18 -3.32
CA LEU A 41 3.05 13.63 -4.40
C LEU A 41 2.60 15.07 -4.15
N THR A 42 2.71 15.90 -5.18
CA THR A 42 2.13 17.24 -5.19
C THR A 42 0.98 17.28 -6.18
N LEU A 43 -0.19 17.68 -5.70
CA LEU A 43 -1.43 17.82 -6.44
C LEU A 43 -1.80 19.30 -6.52
N THR A 44 -2.08 19.79 -7.72
CA THR A 44 -2.48 21.19 -7.98
C THR A 44 -3.87 21.28 -8.61
N ASP A 45 -4.58 20.16 -8.69
CA ASP A 45 -5.89 20.05 -9.31
C ASP A 45 -6.81 19.26 -8.39
N LEU A 46 -7.97 19.86 -8.05
CA LEU A 46 -8.94 19.28 -7.13
C LEU A 46 -9.49 17.94 -7.66
N GLY A 47 -9.78 17.85 -8.96
CA GLY A 47 -10.32 16.62 -9.55
C GLY A 47 -9.33 15.45 -9.46
N THR A 48 -8.06 15.72 -9.69
CA THR A 48 -6.97 14.75 -9.55
C THR A 48 -6.79 14.32 -8.10
N ALA A 49 -6.87 15.24 -7.14
CA ALA A 49 -6.81 14.88 -5.73
C ALA A 49 -8.00 14.01 -5.31
N ILE A 50 -9.23 14.38 -5.68
CA ILE A 50 -10.40 13.54 -5.42
C ILE A 50 -10.17 12.13 -5.98
N SER A 51 -9.79 12.00 -7.25
CA SER A 51 -9.56 10.69 -7.85
C SER A 51 -8.40 9.91 -7.21
N TYR A 52 -7.39 10.58 -6.66
CA TYR A 52 -6.27 9.92 -6.02
C TYR A 52 -6.64 9.38 -4.62
N PHE A 53 -7.45 10.12 -3.87
CA PHE A 53 -7.87 9.78 -2.51
C PHE A 53 -9.20 9.02 -2.44
N ASP A 54 -9.90 8.84 -3.56
CA ASP A 54 -11.15 8.09 -3.65
C ASP A 54 -10.88 6.57 -3.78
N ASP A 55 -11.08 5.85 -2.69
CA ASP A 55 -11.01 4.38 -2.59
C ASP A 55 -9.74 3.75 -3.18
N ASN A 56 -8.61 4.45 -3.05
CA ASN A 56 -7.32 3.98 -3.53
C ASN A 56 -6.53 3.28 -2.42
N VAL A 57 -5.76 2.25 -2.78
CA VAL A 57 -4.94 1.49 -1.83
C VAL A 57 -3.48 1.58 -2.24
N LEU A 58 -2.65 2.11 -1.34
CA LEU A 58 -1.20 2.11 -1.45
C LEU A 58 -0.65 0.83 -0.83
N ASP A 59 0.11 0.05 -1.61
CA ASP A 59 0.79 -1.16 -1.14
C ASP A 59 2.30 -0.91 -1.07
N TYR A 60 2.85 -0.98 0.13
CA TYR A 60 4.28 -0.74 0.38
C TYR A 60 5.10 -2.04 0.46
N GLY A 61 4.47 -3.19 0.22
CA GLY A 61 5.12 -4.49 0.27
C GLY A 61 5.19 -5.08 1.67
N LEU A 62 6.06 -6.08 1.85
CA LEU A 62 6.07 -6.93 3.05
C LEU A 62 6.47 -6.15 4.30
N TRP A 63 5.67 -6.30 5.35
CA TRP A 63 5.89 -5.69 6.65
C TRP A 63 7.30 -5.92 7.21
N LYS A 64 7.81 -7.15 7.08
CA LYS A 64 9.15 -7.52 7.56
C LYS A 64 10.30 -6.79 6.85
N ASP A 65 10.07 -6.27 5.65
CA ASP A 65 11.07 -5.57 4.86
C ASP A 65 11.06 -4.07 5.20
N LEU A 66 10.02 -3.61 5.89
CA LEU A 66 9.79 -2.22 6.25
C LEU A 66 10.07 -1.93 7.72
N ILE A 67 9.69 -2.84 8.62
CA ILE A 67 9.82 -2.63 10.07
C ILE A 67 11.28 -2.56 10.52
N SER A 68 11.58 -1.64 11.44
CA SER A 68 12.93 -1.52 11.99
C SER A 68 13.21 -2.56 13.08
N THR A 69 14.43 -2.55 13.60
CA THR A 69 14.94 -3.56 14.52
C THR A 69 14.29 -3.54 15.90
N ASP A 70 13.57 -2.47 16.25
CA ASP A 70 12.85 -2.36 17.52
C ASP A 70 11.47 -3.04 17.49
N ASN A 71 11.07 -3.56 16.32
CA ASN A 71 9.81 -4.24 16.10
C ASN A 71 8.58 -3.34 16.39
N VAL A 72 8.74 -2.03 16.19
CA VAL A 72 7.66 -1.04 16.09
C VAL A 72 7.66 -0.51 14.66
N LEU A 73 6.48 -0.35 14.06
CA LEU A 73 6.36 0.26 12.74
C LEU A 73 5.94 1.72 12.91
N ASP A 74 6.81 2.63 12.51
CA ASP A 74 6.55 4.06 12.50
C ASP A 74 6.10 4.52 11.11
N ILE A 75 4.88 5.03 11.03
CA ILE A 75 4.29 5.60 9.81
C ILE A 75 3.95 7.06 10.07
N THR A 76 4.43 7.96 9.21
CA THR A 76 4.10 9.38 9.27
C THR A 76 3.43 9.83 7.99
N PHE A 77 2.30 10.51 8.13
CA PHE A 77 1.60 11.14 7.02
C PHE A 77 1.77 12.65 7.11
N TYR A 78 2.21 13.24 6.00
CA TYR A 78 2.23 14.68 5.78
C TYR A 78 1.11 15.03 4.82
N PHE A 79 0.29 15.97 5.23
CA PHE A 79 -0.87 16.43 4.49
C PHE A 79 -0.88 17.96 4.51
N ASP A 80 -0.08 18.54 3.62
CA ASP A 80 0.19 19.97 3.60
C ASP A 80 -0.66 20.64 2.52
N LEU A 81 -1.57 21.50 2.94
CA LEU A 81 -2.49 22.23 2.06
C LEU A 81 -2.13 23.71 2.05
N THR A 82 -1.99 24.28 0.85
CA THR A 82 -1.87 25.72 0.62
C THR A 82 -3.13 26.18 -0.11
N GLU A 83 -3.81 27.17 0.47
CA GLU A 83 -5.04 27.75 -0.06
C GLU A 83 -5.17 29.19 0.43
N GLN A 84 -5.47 30.11 -0.48
CA GLN A 84 -5.54 31.56 -0.23
C GLN A 84 -6.98 32.11 -0.22
N HIS A 85 -7.95 31.31 -0.65
CA HIS A 85 -9.36 31.68 -0.72
C HIS A 85 -10.10 31.30 0.57
N LEU A 86 -11.01 32.18 0.99
CA LEU A 86 -11.77 31.99 2.23
C LEU A 86 -12.83 30.90 2.08
N GLY A 87 -12.82 29.92 2.98
CA GLY A 87 -13.82 28.85 3.05
C GLY A 87 -13.53 27.64 2.17
N GLU A 88 -12.38 27.62 1.51
CA GLU A 88 -11.88 26.49 0.74
C GLU A 88 -11.12 25.51 1.66
N GLY A 89 -11.09 24.24 1.26
CA GLY A 89 -10.34 23.21 1.97
C GLY A 89 -10.54 21.83 1.36
N PHE A 90 -9.71 20.89 1.82
CA PHE A 90 -9.77 19.49 1.44
C PHE A 90 -9.44 18.61 2.64
N ASN A 91 -10.11 17.47 2.76
CA ASN A 91 -9.87 16.47 3.78
C ASN A 91 -10.02 15.06 3.20
N THR A 92 -9.47 14.07 3.90
CA THR A 92 -9.60 12.65 3.53
C THR A 92 -9.41 11.81 4.79
N ASN A 93 -9.74 10.52 4.71
CA ASN A 93 -9.50 9.55 5.76
C ASN A 93 -8.45 8.52 5.32
N PHE A 94 -7.69 8.02 6.29
CA PHE A 94 -6.68 6.99 6.06
C PHE A 94 -6.98 5.76 6.91
N ILE A 95 -6.83 4.58 6.32
CA ILE A 95 -6.86 3.32 7.06
C ILE A 95 -5.56 2.56 6.83
N VAL A 96 -4.89 2.18 7.92
CA VAL A 96 -3.72 1.30 7.85
C VAL A 96 -4.21 -0.14 7.97
N GLY A 97 -3.85 -0.95 6.97
CA GLY A 97 -4.27 -2.33 6.85
C GLY A 97 -3.09 -3.27 6.62
N ALA A 98 -3.36 -4.55 6.78
CA ALA A 98 -2.39 -5.61 6.55
C ALA A 98 -3.05 -6.72 5.74
N SER A 99 -2.45 -7.12 4.62
CA SER A 99 -2.98 -8.18 3.75
C SER A 99 -2.02 -9.35 3.70
N VAL A 100 -2.47 -10.53 4.14
CA VAL A 100 -1.67 -11.76 4.06
C VAL A 100 -1.55 -12.14 2.59
N VAL A 101 -0.31 -12.29 2.10
CA VAL A 101 -0.04 -12.80 0.76
C VAL A 101 0.17 -14.31 0.88
N PRO A 102 -0.82 -15.15 0.51
CA PRO A 102 -0.67 -16.59 0.65
C PRO A 102 0.37 -17.10 -0.33
N VAL A 103 1.25 -18.00 0.11
CA VAL A 103 2.13 -18.72 -0.81
C VAL A 103 1.26 -19.48 -1.82
N PRO A 104 1.43 -19.28 -3.14
CA PRO A 104 0.56 -19.88 -4.13
C PRO A 104 0.53 -21.41 -4.00
N ALA A 105 -0.67 -21.99 -4.04
CA ALA A 105 -0.85 -23.46 -4.12
C ALA A 105 -0.10 -24.08 -5.31
N ALA A 106 0.20 -23.27 -6.33
CA ALA A 106 1.03 -23.64 -7.47
C ALA A 106 2.41 -24.20 -7.07
N VAL A 107 3.00 -23.79 -5.95
CA VAL A 107 4.29 -24.34 -5.48
C VAL A 107 4.15 -25.84 -5.17
N TRP A 108 3.06 -26.23 -4.51
CA TRP A 108 2.76 -27.64 -4.20
C TRP A 108 2.40 -28.45 -5.44
N LEU A 109 1.62 -27.86 -6.35
CA LEU A 109 1.28 -28.49 -7.63
C LEU A 109 2.52 -28.71 -8.50
N PHE A 110 3.41 -27.72 -8.56
CA PHE A 110 4.64 -27.82 -9.32
C PHE A 110 5.59 -28.86 -8.71
N GLY A 111 5.76 -28.84 -7.38
CA GLY A 111 6.57 -29.83 -6.67
C GLY A 111 6.06 -31.25 -6.85
N SER A 112 4.77 -31.48 -6.64
CA SER A 112 4.15 -32.81 -6.82
C SER A 112 4.16 -33.27 -8.29
N GLY A 113 3.91 -32.36 -9.23
CA GLY A 113 4.00 -32.62 -10.67
C GLY A 113 5.41 -33.04 -11.08
N LEU A 114 6.44 -32.35 -10.61
CA LEU A 114 7.84 -32.68 -10.90
C LEU A 114 8.25 -34.04 -10.32
N ILE A 115 7.85 -34.34 -9.08
CA ILE A 115 8.06 -35.66 -8.46
C ILE A 115 7.36 -36.76 -9.28
N GLY A 116 6.14 -36.50 -9.76
CA GLY A 116 5.40 -37.41 -10.64
C GLY A 116 6.14 -37.68 -11.95
N LEU A 117 6.67 -36.64 -12.60
CA LEU A 117 7.44 -36.77 -13.84
C LEU A 117 8.75 -37.55 -13.63
N ILE A 118 9.49 -37.28 -12.55
CA ILE A 118 10.71 -38.03 -12.20
C ILE A 118 10.40 -39.51 -11.98
N SER A 119 9.29 -39.81 -11.31
CA SER A 119 8.83 -41.18 -11.04
C SER A 119 8.50 -41.93 -12.33
N LEU A 120 7.84 -41.27 -13.29
CA LEU A 120 7.56 -41.84 -14.61
C LEU A 120 8.83 -42.06 -15.44
N ALA A 121 9.79 -41.12 -15.39
CA ALA A 121 11.06 -41.24 -16.10
C ALA A 121 11.91 -42.41 -15.60
N LYS A 122 11.93 -42.67 -14.28
CA LYS A 122 12.62 -43.83 -13.69
C LYS A 122 12.06 -45.17 -14.16
N ARG A 123 10.73 -45.29 -14.30
CA ARG A 123 10.07 -46.52 -14.79
C ARG A 123 10.39 -46.86 -16.24
N LYS A 124 10.85 -45.90 -17.05
CA LYS A 124 11.24 -46.14 -18.45
C LYS A 124 12.70 -46.60 -18.64
N LYS A 125 13.53 -46.51 -17.59
CA LYS A 125 14.94 -46.95 -17.63
C LYS A 125 15.18 -48.34 -17.02
N ALA A 126 14.20 -48.87 -16.29
CA ALA A 126 14.16 -50.27 -15.84
C ALA A 126 13.34 -51.09 -16.83
#